data_AF-A0A0S8BYD0-F1
#
_entry.id   AF-A0A0S8BYD0-F1
#
_cell.length_a   1.000
_cell.length_b   1.000
_cell.length_c   1.000
_cell.angle_alpha   90.00
_cell.angle_beta   90.00
_cell.angle_gamma   90.00
#
_symmetry.space_group_name_H-M   'P 1'
#
loop_
_entity.id
_entity.type
_entity.pdbx_description
1 polymer ?
#
loop_
_entity_poly.entity_id
_entity_poly.type
_entity_poly.pdbx_seq_one_letter_code
_entity_poly.pdbx_strand_id
1 'polypeptide(L)'
;MARSSYGTFLLAFGLMFVAGGYAGVGSAKSPTALEQSMGEIQWGWSPKQVYRQLKKNIEASYQEPISKTTDAIEEDRLRHKMDEEIREVRDSYFEFDGRASAYDSGYLSGEFTHNNGESLLRVRTKNTQDYFFFMKDRLWKRYRAFDASVFEGASFAEFGSALQQRYGKAKKKSGTLKPGAEPTQWYEWREPRMLARAVDNNEFYGFYCLILEDPKTVAQLGKLRKNESKTVERADTLVDMVAQEDGDDQNADIADRITGQVRRQEKPDVQDE
;
A
#
# COMPACT_ATOMS: atom_id res chain seq x y z
N MET A 1 -0.44 9.79 -41.63
CA MET A 1 -1.12 9.83 -40.31
C MET A 1 -0.77 8.55 -39.59
N ALA A 2 0.14 8.60 -38.62
CA ALA A 2 0.59 7.41 -37.89
C ALA A 2 -0.27 7.22 -36.63
N ARG A 3 -0.72 5.99 -36.37
CA ARG A 3 -1.40 5.62 -35.13
C ARG A 3 -0.34 5.33 -34.07
N SER A 4 -0.34 6.10 -32.99
CA SER A 4 0.50 5.82 -31.81
C SER A 4 -0.12 4.67 -31.03
N SER A 5 0.66 3.61 -30.77
CA SER A 5 0.28 2.51 -29.89
C SER A 5 0.80 2.80 -28.48
N TYR A 6 -0.10 2.96 -27.51
CA TYR A 6 0.29 3.13 -26.11
C TYR A 6 0.62 1.76 -25.51
N GLY A 7 1.92 1.47 -25.37
CA GLY A 7 2.41 0.24 -24.76
C GLY A 7 2.17 0.21 -23.25
N THR A 8 1.38 -0.76 -22.79
CA THR A 8 1.06 -0.99 -21.37
C THR A 8 2.26 -1.56 -20.61
N PHE A 9 3.10 -0.70 -20.03
CA PHE A 9 4.16 -1.15 -19.11
C PHE A 9 3.59 -1.51 -17.74
N LEU A 10 3.59 -2.80 -17.43
CA LEU A 10 3.25 -3.35 -16.11
C LEU A 10 4.49 -3.37 -15.21
N LEU A 11 4.49 -2.56 -14.15
CA LEU A 11 5.51 -2.56 -13.11
C LEU A 11 5.35 -3.77 -12.18
N ALA A 12 6.02 -4.87 -12.50
CA ALA A 12 6.16 -6.00 -11.61
C ALA A 12 7.27 -5.73 -10.58
N PHE A 13 6.90 -5.54 -9.30
CA PHE A 13 7.87 -5.46 -8.20
C PHE A 13 8.44 -6.86 -7.87
N GLY A 14 9.38 -7.31 -8.69
CA GLY A 14 10.10 -8.56 -8.52
C GLY A 14 10.94 -8.56 -7.24
N LEU A 15 10.59 -9.42 -6.29
CA LEU A 15 11.33 -9.63 -5.05
C LEU A 15 12.61 -10.43 -5.34
N MET A 16 13.71 -9.73 -5.64
CA MET A 16 14.98 -10.36 -6.01
C MET A 16 15.65 -10.99 -4.77
N PHE A 17 15.61 -12.33 -4.68
CA PHE A 17 16.32 -13.10 -3.66
C PHE A 17 17.83 -13.10 -3.96
N VAL A 18 18.62 -12.35 -3.18
CA VAL A 18 20.07 -12.54 -3.12
C VAL A 18 20.38 -13.59 -2.05
N ALA A 19 20.63 -14.83 -2.48
CA ALA A 19 21.05 -15.92 -1.62
C ALA A 19 22.53 -15.79 -1.22
N GLY A 20 22.85 -14.81 -0.38
CA GLY A 20 24.17 -14.65 0.24
C GLY A 20 24.28 -15.44 1.54
N GLY A 21 24.88 -16.63 1.50
CA GLY A 21 25.04 -17.48 2.68
C GLY A 21 26.06 -16.94 3.68
N TYR A 22 25.62 -16.61 4.89
CA TYR A 22 26.48 -16.47 6.07
C TYR A 22 25.96 -17.33 7.21
N ALA A 23 26.81 -18.22 7.72
CA ALA A 23 26.47 -19.12 8.81
C ALA A 23 26.69 -18.45 10.18
N GLY A 24 25.74 -18.65 11.10
CA GLY A 24 26.02 -18.66 12.54
C GLY A 24 25.86 -17.36 13.33
N VAL A 25 24.62 -16.94 13.59
CA VAL A 25 24.20 -16.37 14.90
C VAL A 25 22.81 -16.93 15.23
N GLY A 26 22.47 -17.06 16.52
CA GLY A 26 21.31 -17.79 17.05
C GLY A 26 19.97 -17.58 16.32
N SER A 27 19.13 -18.62 16.32
CA SER A 27 17.90 -18.78 15.53
C SER A 27 16.89 -17.63 15.70
N ALA A 28 17.08 -16.56 14.93
CA ALA A 28 16.10 -15.53 14.71
C ALA A 28 14.99 -16.13 13.82
N LYS A 29 13.80 -16.32 14.40
CA LYS A 29 12.65 -16.87 13.68
C LYS A 29 12.41 -16.08 12.38
N SER A 30 12.43 -16.80 11.24
CA SER A 30 12.27 -16.24 9.91
C SER A 30 11.06 -15.32 9.83
N PRO A 31 11.13 -14.19 9.11
CA PRO A 31 10.01 -13.25 9.00
C PRO A 31 8.75 -13.94 8.48
N THR A 32 7.60 -13.64 9.08
CA THR A 32 6.28 -14.11 8.62
C THR A 32 5.91 -13.46 7.28
N ALA A 33 4.92 -14.02 6.58
CA ALA A 33 4.46 -13.43 5.30
C ALA A 33 3.94 -11.98 5.47
N LEU A 34 3.36 -11.64 6.63
CA LEU A 34 2.96 -10.27 6.96
C LEU A 34 4.17 -9.37 7.17
N GLU A 35 5.18 -9.82 7.91
CA GLU A 35 6.43 -9.08 8.10
C GLU A 35 7.17 -8.86 6.78
N GLN A 36 7.21 -9.87 5.90
CA GLN A 36 7.77 -9.76 4.55
C GLN A 36 7.01 -8.73 3.68
N SER A 37 5.70 -8.54 3.89
CA SER A 37 4.92 -7.57 3.13
C SER A 37 5.31 -6.10 3.38
N MET A 38 6.02 -5.81 4.47
CA MET A 38 6.65 -4.50 4.71
C MET A 38 7.84 -4.22 3.77
N GLY A 39 8.42 -5.24 3.13
CA GLY A 39 9.64 -5.13 2.34
C GLY A 39 10.85 -4.76 3.21
N GLU A 40 11.74 -3.92 2.69
CA GLU A 40 12.91 -3.44 3.43
C GLU A 40 12.58 -2.39 4.52
N ILE A 41 11.34 -1.89 4.57
CA ILE A 41 10.91 -0.84 5.52
C ILE A 41 10.64 -1.45 6.90
N GLN A 42 11.14 -0.81 7.96
CA GLN A 42 11.00 -1.30 9.34
C GLN A 42 10.24 -0.31 10.23
N TRP A 43 9.56 -0.85 11.25
CA TRP A 43 8.94 -0.04 12.30
C TRP A 43 9.97 0.82 13.06
N GLY A 44 9.56 2.01 13.48
CA GLY A 44 10.41 2.94 14.22
C GLY A 44 11.33 3.82 13.37
N TRP A 45 11.40 3.61 12.05
CA TRP A 45 12.11 4.46 11.09
C TRP A 45 11.47 5.85 10.97
N SER A 46 12.28 6.89 10.75
CA SER A 46 11.79 8.25 10.48
C SER A 46 11.29 8.44 9.05
N PRO A 47 10.52 9.49 8.74
CA PRO A 47 10.08 9.82 7.38
C PRO A 47 11.25 9.91 6.40
N LYS A 48 12.40 10.44 6.84
CA LYS A 48 13.63 10.51 6.04
C LYS A 48 14.27 9.13 5.77
N GLN A 49 14.10 8.16 6.67
CA GLN A 49 14.55 6.77 6.42
C GLN A 49 13.59 6.07 5.44
N VAL A 50 12.28 6.19 5.67
CA VAL A 50 11.24 5.62 4.78
C VAL A 50 11.35 6.22 3.37
N TYR A 51 11.43 7.54 3.23
CA TYR A 51 11.61 8.23 1.95
C TYR A 51 12.86 7.74 1.19
N ARG A 52 14.02 7.59 1.85
CA ARG A 52 15.24 7.09 1.19
C ARG A 52 15.07 5.67 0.66
N GLN A 53 14.36 4.82 1.40
CA GLN A 53 14.07 3.46 0.96
C GLN A 53 13.08 3.43 -0.20
N LEU A 54 12.02 4.26 -0.14
CA LEU A 54 11.06 4.39 -1.23
C LEU A 54 11.72 4.91 -2.51
N LYS A 55 12.58 5.94 -2.39
CA LYS A 55 13.40 6.43 -3.49
C LYS A 55 14.26 5.31 -4.11
N LYS A 56 15.00 4.54 -3.29
CA LYS A 56 15.80 3.39 -3.76
C LYS A 56 14.93 2.37 -4.52
N ASN A 57 13.72 2.09 -4.02
CA ASN A 57 12.79 1.16 -4.65
C ASN A 57 12.29 1.68 -6.01
N ILE A 58 12.02 2.98 -6.13
CA ILE A 58 11.64 3.62 -7.40
C ILE A 58 12.82 3.54 -8.39
N GLU A 59 14.01 4.00 -8.00
CA GLU A 59 15.23 3.95 -8.83
C GLU A 59 15.51 2.54 -9.35
N ALA A 60 15.39 1.52 -8.50
CA ALA A 60 15.55 0.11 -8.89
C ALA A 60 14.51 -0.36 -9.92
N SER A 61 13.26 0.12 -9.83
CA SER A 61 12.20 -0.26 -10.76
C SER A 61 12.38 0.33 -12.18
N TYR A 62 13.08 1.46 -12.29
CA TYR A 62 13.41 2.10 -13.56
C TYR A 62 14.74 1.63 -14.18
N GLN A 63 15.62 1.00 -13.39
CA GLN A 63 16.94 0.56 -13.84
C GLN A 63 16.88 -0.40 -15.04
N GLU A 64 15.99 -1.38 -15.00
CA GLU A 64 15.85 -2.37 -16.09
C GLU A 64 15.25 -1.75 -17.38
N PRO A 65 14.10 -1.03 -17.34
CA PRO A 65 13.55 -0.31 -18.51
C PRO A 65 14.55 0.64 -19.18
N ILE A 66 15.30 1.41 -18.38
CA ILE A 66 16.34 2.31 -18.89
C ILE A 66 17.46 1.50 -19.57
N SER A 67 17.97 0.43 -18.94
CA SER A 67 19.07 -0.37 -19.50
C SER A 67 18.75 -1.11 -20.81
N LYS A 68 17.46 -1.36 -21.08
CA LYS A 68 16.98 -2.04 -22.28
C LYS A 68 16.65 -1.10 -23.44
N THR A 69 16.54 0.19 -23.15
CA THR A 69 16.17 1.21 -24.13
C THR A 69 17.42 1.68 -24.87
N THR A 70 17.37 1.68 -26.21
CA THR A 70 18.44 2.22 -27.08
C THR A 70 18.05 3.56 -27.72
N ASP A 71 16.81 4.02 -27.51
CA ASP A 71 16.30 5.32 -27.93
C ASP A 71 16.52 6.37 -26.84
N ALA A 72 17.34 7.38 -27.13
CA ALA A 72 17.65 8.45 -26.20
C ALA A 72 16.41 9.26 -25.75
N ILE A 73 15.34 9.32 -26.55
CA ILE A 73 14.11 10.04 -26.21
C ILE A 73 13.31 9.26 -25.16
N GLU A 74 13.17 7.94 -25.32
CA GLU A 74 12.47 7.11 -24.34
C GLU A 74 13.32 6.92 -23.07
N GLU A 75 14.67 6.91 -23.17
CA GLU A 75 15.53 6.95 -21.99
C GLU A 75 15.31 8.24 -21.16
N ASP A 76 15.33 9.41 -21.79
CA ASP A 76 15.08 10.70 -21.12
C ASP A 76 13.69 10.73 -20.48
N ARG A 77 12.67 10.25 -21.20
CA ARG A 77 11.30 10.13 -20.68
C ARG A 77 11.21 9.23 -19.45
N LEU A 78 11.86 8.06 -19.46
CA LEU A 78 11.89 7.13 -18.33
C LEU A 78 12.59 7.77 -17.11
N ARG A 79 13.70 8.48 -17.34
CA ARG A 79 14.41 9.23 -16.28
C ARG A 79 13.56 10.36 -15.72
N HIS A 80 12.86 11.12 -16.58
CA HIS A 80 11.96 12.18 -16.16
C HIS A 80 10.85 11.65 -15.26
N LYS A 81 10.17 10.57 -15.68
CA LYS A 81 9.10 9.93 -14.91
C LYS A 81 9.57 9.38 -13.57
N MET A 82 10.77 8.78 -13.52
CA MET A 82 11.41 8.36 -12.27
C MET A 82 11.63 9.54 -11.31
N ASP A 83 12.14 10.67 -11.80
CA ASP A 83 12.36 11.87 -11.00
C ASP A 83 11.06 12.56 -10.56
N GLU A 84 10.00 12.47 -11.38
CA GLU A 84 8.63 12.88 -11.01
C GLU A 84 8.09 12.03 -9.86
N GLU A 85 8.11 10.70 -9.97
CA GLU A 85 7.63 9.80 -8.90
C GLU A 85 8.40 10.02 -7.58
N ILE A 86 9.73 10.19 -7.64
CA ILE A 86 10.56 10.52 -6.46
C ILE A 86 10.14 11.87 -5.85
N ARG A 87 9.85 12.87 -6.70
CA ARG A 87 9.40 14.20 -6.27
C ARG A 87 8.01 14.16 -5.64
N GLU A 88 7.06 13.43 -6.22
CA GLU A 88 5.72 13.25 -5.67
C GLU A 88 5.75 12.60 -4.28
N VAL A 89 6.56 11.55 -4.08
CA VAL A 89 6.70 10.93 -2.76
C VAL A 89 7.28 11.93 -1.76
N ARG A 90 8.33 12.67 -2.13
CA ARG A 90 8.93 13.72 -1.27
C ARG A 90 7.90 14.78 -0.86
N ASP A 91 7.16 15.30 -1.83
CA ASP A 91 6.24 16.43 -1.66
C ASP A 91 4.90 16.00 -1.04
N SER A 92 4.65 14.70 -0.93
CA SER A 92 3.49 14.13 -0.22
C SER A 92 3.58 14.16 1.32
N TYR A 93 4.74 14.53 1.88
CA TYR A 93 4.93 14.56 3.33
C TYR A 93 4.01 15.62 3.98
N PHE A 94 3.24 15.20 4.97
CA PHE A 94 2.25 16.05 5.64
C PHE A 94 2.27 15.86 7.16
N GLU A 95 2.24 16.96 7.92
CA GLU A 95 2.19 16.93 9.38
C GLU A 95 0.80 17.30 9.88
N PHE A 96 0.25 16.51 10.81
CA PHE A 96 -1.05 16.80 11.42
C PHE A 96 -0.89 17.82 12.56
N ASP A 97 -0.57 19.05 12.22
CA ASP A 97 -0.26 20.18 13.12
C ASP A 97 -1.49 21.05 13.49
N GLY A 98 -2.69 20.52 13.25
CA GLY A 98 -3.96 21.22 13.49
C GLY A 98 -4.46 22.07 12.32
N ARG A 99 -3.68 22.24 11.24
CA ARG A 99 -4.23 22.74 9.96
C ARG A 99 -5.23 21.73 9.40
N ALA A 100 -6.33 22.26 8.84
CA ALA A 100 -7.31 21.46 8.11
C ALA A 100 -6.68 20.87 6.84
N SER A 101 -7.02 19.63 6.52
CA SER A 101 -6.43 18.86 5.42
C SER A 101 -7.48 18.02 4.68
N ALA A 102 -7.19 17.64 3.44
CA ALA A 102 -8.03 16.71 2.68
C ALA A 102 -8.13 15.31 3.31
N TYR A 103 -7.27 14.97 4.28
CA TYR A 103 -7.35 13.71 5.02
C TYR A 103 -8.41 13.74 6.13
N ASP A 104 -8.88 14.93 6.52
CA ASP A 104 -9.80 15.12 7.65
C ASP A 104 -11.24 14.69 7.30
N SER A 105 -11.60 14.71 6.00
CA SER A 105 -12.95 14.44 5.48
C SER A 105 -13.09 13.10 4.74
N GLY A 106 -12.04 12.28 4.65
CA GLY A 106 -12.04 11.02 3.87
C GLY A 106 -12.02 9.73 4.71
N TYR A 107 -11.75 8.61 4.03
CA TYR A 107 -11.59 7.28 4.66
C TYR A 107 -10.48 7.22 5.72
N LEU A 108 -9.44 8.04 5.59
CA LEU A 108 -8.36 8.19 6.57
C LEU A 108 -8.75 9.01 7.81
N SER A 109 -9.89 9.70 7.83
CA SER A 109 -10.30 10.47 9.01
C SER A 109 -10.39 9.57 10.25
N GLY A 110 -9.80 10.00 11.37
CA GLY A 110 -9.71 9.18 12.58
C GLY A 110 -8.62 8.08 12.58
N GLU A 111 -7.95 7.80 11.46
CA GLU A 111 -6.74 6.96 11.47
C GLU A 111 -5.52 7.69 12.06
N PHE A 112 -5.59 9.02 12.13
CA PHE A 112 -4.62 9.98 12.70
C PHE A 112 -5.30 10.94 13.69
N THR A 113 -4.51 11.74 14.41
CA THR A 113 -4.99 12.87 15.24
C THR A 113 -4.06 14.08 15.14
N HIS A 114 -4.62 15.29 15.15
CA HIS A 114 -3.83 16.53 15.07
C HIS A 114 -3.15 16.89 16.40
N ASN A 115 -2.08 17.68 16.31
CA ASN A 115 -1.31 18.22 17.43
C ASN A 115 -0.69 17.17 18.37
N ASN A 116 -0.72 15.90 17.99
CA ASN A 116 -0.07 14.81 18.72
C ASN A 116 1.32 14.46 18.13
N GLY A 117 1.80 15.20 17.13
CA GLY A 117 3.06 14.90 16.44
C GLY A 117 2.95 13.65 15.56
N GLU A 118 1.80 13.49 14.91
CA GLU A 118 1.61 12.53 13.84
C GLU A 118 1.92 13.19 12.49
N SER A 119 2.48 12.41 11.57
CA SER A 119 2.70 12.82 10.19
C SER A 119 2.47 11.65 9.23
N LEU A 120 2.43 11.96 7.93
CA LEU A 120 2.07 11.07 6.85
C LEU A 120 3.08 11.22 5.70
N LEU A 121 3.37 10.12 5.02
CA LEU A 121 4.03 10.09 3.71
C LEU A 121 3.21 9.18 2.79
N ARG A 122 2.95 9.59 1.55
CA ARG A 122 2.13 8.84 0.58
C ARG A 122 2.99 8.35 -0.59
N VAL A 123 2.65 7.17 -1.10
CA VAL A 123 3.17 6.63 -2.36
C VAL A 123 1.97 6.14 -3.16
N ARG A 124 1.84 6.61 -4.40
CA ARG A 124 0.86 6.07 -5.35
C ARG A 124 1.59 5.15 -6.31
N THR A 125 1.01 3.99 -6.59
CA THR A 125 1.36 3.12 -7.72
C THR A 125 0.18 3.07 -8.68
N LYS A 126 0.28 2.35 -9.80
CA LYS A 126 -0.85 2.15 -10.72
C LYS A 126 -2.09 1.58 -10.01
N ASN A 127 -1.89 0.67 -9.05
CA ASN A 127 -2.93 -0.20 -8.49
C ASN A 127 -3.14 -0.02 -6.97
N THR A 128 -2.25 0.71 -6.28
CA THR A 128 -2.29 0.88 -4.82
C THR A 128 -1.95 2.29 -4.39
N GLN A 129 -2.51 2.72 -3.25
CA GLN A 129 -2.10 3.92 -2.55
C GLN A 129 -1.62 3.54 -1.14
N ASP A 130 -0.32 3.67 -0.93
CA ASP A 130 0.36 3.36 0.31
C ASP A 130 0.53 4.64 1.13
N TYR A 131 0.17 4.57 2.40
CA TYR A 131 0.26 5.64 3.38
C TYR A 131 1.09 5.18 4.57
N PHE A 132 2.19 5.86 4.83
CA PHE A 132 3.09 5.61 5.94
C PHE A 132 2.79 6.65 7.03
N PHE A 133 2.26 6.19 8.16
CA PHE A 133 1.91 7.02 9.31
C PHE A 133 3.02 6.97 10.35
N PHE A 134 3.41 8.15 10.80
CA PHE A 134 4.45 8.38 11.79
C PHE A 134 3.83 8.95 13.06
N MET A 135 4.42 8.61 14.21
CA MET A 135 4.06 9.11 15.52
C MET A 135 5.36 9.47 16.22
N LYS A 136 5.56 10.77 16.53
CA LYS A 136 6.82 11.30 17.07
C LYS A 136 8.04 10.91 16.22
N ASP A 137 7.98 11.22 14.92
CA ASP A 137 9.04 10.92 13.93
C ASP A 137 9.34 9.41 13.75
N ARG A 138 8.39 8.52 14.07
CA ARG A 138 8.58 7.07 13.97
C ARG A 138 7.43 6.37 13.27
N LEU A 139 7.76 5.59 12.24
CA LEU A 139 6.82 4.77 11.48
C LEU A 139 6.18 3.74 12.41
N TRP A 140 4.84 3.74 12.46
CA TRP A 140 4.07 2.83 13.31
C TRP A 140 2.87 2.20 12.60
N LYS A 141 2.43 2.76 11.48
CA LYS A 141 1.34 2.23 10.67
C LYS A 141 1.66 2.39 9.20
N ARG A 142 1.31 1.37 8.42
CA ARG A 142 1.22 1.41 6.95
C ARG A 142 -0.21 1.07 6.56
N TYR A 143 -0.89 1.99 5.89
CA TYR A 143 -2.23 1.78 5.36
C TYR A 143 -2.10 1.65 3.84
N ARG A 144 -2.49 0.52 3.28
CA ARG A 144 -2.50 0.28 1.83
C ARG A 144 -3.94 0.16 1.36
N ALA A 145 -4.38 1.11 0.54
CA ALA A 145 -5.57 0.98 -0.27
C ALA A 145 -5.22 0.26 -1.58
N PHE A 146 -6.04 -0.71 -1.98
CA PHE A 146 -5.97 -1.40 -3.26
C PHE A 146 -7.24 -1.05 -4.04
N ASP A 147 -7.08 -0.46 -5.22
CA ASP A 147 -8.19 -0.03 -6.06
C ASP A 147 -9.12 -1.22 -6.41
N ALA A 148 -10.44 -1.04 -6.31
CA ALA A 148 -11.41 -2.11 -6.54
C ALA A 148 -11.36 -2.67 -7.96
N SER A 149 -10.93 -1.88 -8.96
CA SER A 149 -10.71 -2.34 -10.34
C SER A 149 -9.69 -3.48 -10.42
N VAL A 150 -8.72 -3.55 -9.51
CA VAL A 150 -7.71 -4.63 -9.44
C VAL A 150 -8.34 -5.99 -9.13
N PHE A 151 -9.54 -5.97 -8.54
CA PHE A 151 -10.29 -7.16 -8.12
C PHE A 151 -11.53 -7.43 -8.99
N GLU A 152 -11.76 -6.65 -10.04
CA GLU A 152 -12.79 -6.94 -11.07
C GLU A 152 -14.20 -7.19 -10.48
N GLY A 153 -14.54 -6.47 -9.40
CA GLY A 153 -15.83 -6.59 -8.70
C GLY A 153 -15.89 -7.67 -7.61
N ALA A 154 -14.79 -8.38 -7.32
CA ALA A 154 -14.76 -9.39 -6.27
C ALA A 154 -15.15 -8.82 -4.89
N SER A 155 -15.84 -9.63 -4.11
CA SER A 155 -16.37 -9.27 -2.80
C SER A 155 -15.28 -9.18 -1.72
N PHE A 156 -15.61 -8.51 -0.61
CA PHE A 156 -14.76 -8.48 0.59
C PHE A 156 -14.49 -9.88 1.18
N ALA A 157 -15.37 -10.85 0.93
CA ALA A 157 -15.15 -12.24 1.31
C ALA A 157 -14.03 -12.90 0.49
N GLU A 158 -13.95 -12.61 -0.80
CA GLU A 158 -12.90 -13.10 -1.71
C GLU A 158 -11.57 -12.39 -1.45
N PHE A 159 -11.58 -11.07 -1.30
CA PHE A 159 -10.41 -10.30 -0.86
C PHE A 159 -9.83 -10.84 0.46
N GLY A 160 -10.69 -11.01 1.47
CA GLY A 160 -10.30 -11.59 2.76
C GLY A 160 -9.84 -13.04 2.66
N SER A 161 -10.30 -13.80 1.67
CA SER A 161 -9.84 -15.18 1.43
C SER A 161 -8.45 -15.20 0.78
N ALA A 162 -8.19 -14.36 -0.23
CA ALA A 162 -6.87 -14.20 -0.84
C ALA A 162 -5.81 -13.73 0.17
N LEU A 163 -6.16 -12.76 1.03
CA LEU A 163 -5.27 -12.34 2.13
C LEU A 163 -4.98 -13.48 3.10
N GLN A 164 -5.96 -14.33 3.43
CA GLN A 164 -5.76 -15.47 4.33
C GLN A 164 -4.98 -16.63 3.71
N GLN A 165 -5.04 -16.82 2.39
CA GLN A 165 -4.16 -17.76 1.68
C GLN A 165 -2.69 -17.31 1.79
N ARG A 166 -2.42 -16.00 1.67
CA ARG A 166 -1.06 -15.44 1.76
C ARG A 166 -0.52 -15.34 3.20
N TYR A 167 -1.34 -14.85 4.12
CA TYR A 167 -0.93 -14.46 5.48
C TYR A 167 -1.36 -15.45 6.57
N GLY A 168 -2.01 -16.54 6.19
CA GLY A 168 -2.61 -17.50 7.13
C GLY A 168 -3.97 -17.04 7.67
N LYS A 169 -4.59 -17.90 8.50
CA LYS A 169 -5.96 -17.70 8.99
C LYS A 169 -6.09 -16.43 9.84
N ALA A 170 -7.04 -15.57 9.46
CA ALA A 170 -7.39 -14.37 10.20
C ALA A 170 -8.50 -14.65 11.22
N LYS A 171 -8.67 -13.75 12.18
CA LYS A 171 -9.89 -13.67 12.99
C LYS A 171 -10.85 -12.68 12.34
N LYS A 172 -12.03 -13.14 11.91
CA LYS A 172 -13.14 -12.23 11.57
C LYS A 172 -13.58 -11.49 12.84
N LYS A 173 -13.79 -10.18 12.72
CA LYS A 173 -14.34 -9.32 13.75
C LYS A 173 -15.45 -8.45 13.16
N SER A 174 -16.29 -7.91 14.04
CA SER A 174 -17.39 -7.03 13.69
C SER A 174 -17.57 -5.99 14.78
N GLY A 175 -17.92 -4.76 14.39
CA GLY A 175 -18.10 -3.64 15.30
C GLY A 175 -17.65 -2.31 14.68
N THR A 176 -17.61 -1.27 15.51
CA THR A 176 -17.36 0.10 15.08
C THR A 176 -15.86 0.41 15.10
N LEU A 177 -15.24 0.67 13.93
CA LEU A 177 -13.81 0.99 13.81
C LEU A 177 -13.44 2.40 14.28
N LYS A 178 -14.39 3.34 14.25
CA LYS A 178 -14.22 4.76 14.65
C LYS A 178 -15.45 5.17 15.47
N PRO A 179 -15.34 5.85 16.62
CA PRO A 179 -16.51 6.29 17.39
C PRO A 179 -17.53 7.02 16.51
N GLY A 180 -18.80 6.57 16.51
CA GLY A 180 -19.86 7.12 15.66
C GLY A 180 -19.91 6.63 14.21
N ALA A 181 -19.05 5.68 13.81
CA ALA A 181 -19.17 4.99 12.53
C ALA A 181 -20.05 3.72 12.61
N GLU A 182 -20.64 3.35 11.48
CA GLU A 182 -21.42 2.12 11.35
C GLU A 182 -20.61 0.87 11.72
N PRO A 183 -21.24 -0.18 12.28
CA PRO A 183 -20.60 -1.46 12.50
C PRO A 183 -20.14 -2.08 11.16
N THR A 184 -18.84 -2.31 11.03
CA THR A 184 -18.25 -2.98 9.86
C THR A 184 -17.62 -4.31 10.26
N GLN A 185 -17.34 -5.15 9.26
CA GLN A 185 -16.62 -6.41 9.44
C GLN A 185 -15.18 -6.25 8.95
N TRP A 186 -14.23 -6.86 9.66
CA TRP A 186 -12.83 -6.87 9.25
C TRP A 186 -12.15 -8.20 9.57
N TYR A 187 -11.09 -8.49 8.82
CA TYR A 187 -10.18 -9.59 9.11
C TYR A 187 -9.00 -9.05 9.92
N GLU A 188 -8.63 -9.75 11.00
CA GLU A 188 -7.53 -9.34 11.88
C GLU A 188 -6.49 -10.47 12.02
N TRP A 189 -5.22 -10.12 11.83
CA TRP A 189 -4.06 -10.94 12.19
C TRP A 189 -3.34 -10.28 13.36
N ARG A 190 -2.91 -11.09 14.33
CA ARG A 190 -2.12 -10.62 15.49
C ARG A 190 -0.90 -11.49 15.66
N GLU A 191 0.26 -10.92 15.38
CA GLU A 191 1.58 -11.53 15.56
C GLU A 191 2.41 -10.68 16.55
N PRO A 192 3.44 -11.25 17.20
CA PRO A 192 4.22 -10.54 18.23
C PRO A 192 4.93 -9.25 17.76
N ARG A 193 5.19 -9.11 16.45
CA ARG A 193 5.85 -7.94 15.85
C ARG A 193 4.97 -7.19 14.83
N MET A 194 3.73 -7.67 14.61
CA MET A 194 2.86 -7.18 13.54
C MET A 194 1.39 -7.33 13.92
N LEU A 195 0.63 -6.23 13.91
CA LEU A 195 -0.82 -6.29 13.82
C LEU A 195 -1.20 -6.01 12.36
N ALA A 196 -2.18 -6.74 11.84
CA ALA A 196 -2.77 -6.43 10.54
C ALA A 196 -4.29 -6.46 10.63
N ARG A 197 -4.96 -5.51 9.97
CA ARG A 197 -6.40 -5.52 9.75
C ARG A 197 -6.72 -5.24 8.29
N ALA A 198 -7.64 -6.02 7.73
CA ALA A 198 -8.16 -5.81 6.38
C ALA A 198 -9.62 -5.36 6.46
N VAL A 199 -9.92 -4.22 5.84
CA VAL A 199 -11.16 -3.45 6.02
C VAL A 199 -11.81 -3.21 4.66
N ASP A 200 -13.14 -3.33 4.63
CA ASP A 200 -13.95 -2.94 3.48
C ASP A 200 -14.20 -1.43 3.48
N ASN A 201 -13.85 -0.77 2.38
CA ASN A 201 -14.22 0.61 2.07
C ASN A 201 -14.79 0.72 0.64
N ASN A 202 -15.13 -0.41 0.01
CA ASN A 202 -15.49 -0.47 -1.41
C ASN A 202 -16.80 0.25 -1.69
N GLU A 203 -17.83 0.04 -0.87
CA GLU A 203 -19.17 0.62 -1.01
C GLU A 203 -19.19 2.16 -1.12
N PHE A 204 -18.25 2.84 -0.44
CA PHE A 204 -18.20 4.32 -0.40
C PHE A 204 -16.99 4.93 -1.11
N TYR A 205 -15.90 4.18 -1.29
CA TYR A 205 -14.63 4.72 -1.80
C TYR A 205 -13.96 3.87 -2.89
N GLY A 206 -14.55 2.73 -3.29
CA GLY A 206 -14.03 1.94 -4.41
C GLY A 206 -12.67 1.27 -4.18
N PHE A 207 -12.33 0.91 -2.93
CA PHE A 207 -11.12 0.13 -2.64
C PHE A 207 -11.25 -0.76 -1.41
N TYR A 208 -10.41 -1.80 -1.37
CA TYR A 208 -10.16 -2.59 -0.16
C TYR A 208 -8.87 -2.12 0.53
N CYS A 209 -8.77 -2.34 1.85
CA CYS A 209 -7.60 -1.89 2.61
C CYS A 209 -6.91 -3.02 3.37
N LEU A 210 -5.58 -2.98 3.39
CA LEU A 210 -4.74 -3.69 4.36
C LEU A 210 -3.96 -2.68 5.19
N ILE A 211 -4.16 -2.72 6.50
CA ILE A 211 -3.51 -1.83 7.47
C ILE A 211 -2.58 -2.68 8.32
N LEU A 212 -1.29 -2.35 8.31
CA LEU A 212 -0.25 -2.96 9.13
C LEU A 212 0.15 -1.98 10.24
N GLU A 213 0.28 -2.44 11.48
CA GLU A 213 0.52 -1.59 12.64
C GLU A 213 1.55 -2.22 13.59
N ASP A 214 2.46 -1.41 14.15
CA ASP A 214 3.40 -1.81 15.20
C ASP A 214 2.65 -2.07 16.52
N PRO A 215 2.66 -3.30 17.06
CA PRO A 215 2.00 -3.61 18.33
C PRO A 215 2.45 -2.73 19.49
N LYS A 216 3.73 -2.30 19.51
CA LYS A 216 4.30 -1.52 20.62
C LYS A 216 3.73 -0.10 20.66
N THR A 217 3.64 0.55 19.50
CA THR A 217 3.05 1.88 19.38
C THR A 217 1.55 1.84 19.57
N VAL A 218 0.84 0.84 19.02
CA VAL A 218 -0.62 0.66 19.21
C VAL A 218 -0.98 0.58 20.70
N ALA A 219 -0.22 -0.19 21.49
CA ALA A 219 -0.41 -0.29 22.94
C ALA A 219 -0.18 1.03 23.72
N GLN A 220 0.43 2.04 23.09
CA GLN A 220 0.74 3.34 23.68
C GLN A 220 -0.09 4.50 23.10
N LEU A 221 -0.91 4.27 22.07
CA LEU A 221 -1.65 5.34 21.37
C LEU A 221 -2.47 6.22 22.31
N GLY A 222 -3.17 5.67 23.29
CA GLY A 222 -3.94 6.46 24.27
C GLY A 222 -3.11 7.38 25.18
N LYS A 223 -1.79 7.18 25.27
CA LYS A 223 -0.85 8.09 25.96
C LYS A 223 -0.20 9.10 25.01
N LEU A 224 -0.08 8.75 23.74
CA LEU A 224 0.56 9.54 22.69
C LEU A 224 -0.42 10.53 22.05
N ARG A 225 -1.69 10.12 21.89
CA ARG A 225 -2.81 10.93 21.42
C ARG A 225 -3.49 11.62 22.59
N LYS A 226 -2.91 12.72 23.06
CA LYS A 226 -3.46 13.51 24.18
C LYS A 226 -4.60 14.42 23.74
N ASN A 227 -4.54 14.93 22.52
CA ASN A 227 -5.67 15.61 21.90
C ASN A 227 -6.59 14.57 21.27
N GLU A 228 -7.88 14.68 21.52
CA GLU A 228 -8.89 13.84 20.88
C GLU A 228 -8.97 14.16 19.38
N SER A 229 -9.41 13.18 18.58
CA SER A 229 -9.84 13.44 17.21
C SER A 229 -11.03 14.38 17.26
N LYS A 230 -10.86 15.63 16.82
CA LYS A 230 -12.00 16.51 16.56
C LYS A 230 -12.89 15.82 15.55
N THR A 231 -14.10 15.45 15.95
CA THR A 231 -15.16 15.09 15.01
C THR A 231 -15.45 16.35 14.21
N VAL A 232 -14.91 16.43 13.00
CA VAL A 232 -15.36 17.43 12.02
C VAL A 232 -16.79 17.03 11.69
N GLU A 233 -17.75 17.81 12.16
CA GLU A 233 -19.15 17.66 11.72
C GLU A 233 -19.15 17.70 10.19
N ARG A 234 -19.91 16.78 9.55
CA ARG A 234 -19.97 16.69 8.09
C ARG A 234 -20.55 17.98 7.50
N ALA A 235 -19.68 18.92 7.17
CA ALA A 235 -19.95 19.90 6.14
C ALA A 235 -19.71 19.22 4.78
N ASP A 236 -20.71 19.22 3.92
CA ASP A 236 -20.65 18.56 2.61
C ASP A 236 -19.55 19.15 1.72
N THR A 237 -18.42 18.43 1.61
CA THR A 237 -17.37 18.69 0.62
C THR A 237 -16.99 17.39 -0.09
N LEU A 238 -17.95 16.84 -0.86
CA LEU A 238 -17.73 15.73 -1.81
C LEU A 238 -16.97 16.22 -3.06
N VAL A 239 -15.66 16.48 -2.91
CA VAL A 239 -14.66 16.81 -3.95
C VAL A 239 -13.28 16.43 -3.39
N ASP A 240 -12.40 15.63 -4.01
CA ASP A 240 -12.45 14.88 -5.28
C ASP A 240 -11.66 13.54 -5.14
N MET A 241 -11.95 12.55 -6.00
CA MET A 241 -11.02 11.46 -6.35
C MET A 241 -11.45 10.79 -7.67
N VAL A 242 -11.05 11.37 -8.80
CA VAL A 242 -11.27 10.78 -10.14
C VAL A 242 -10.58 9.41 -10.28
N ALA A 243 -11.39 8.35 -10.41
CA ALA A 243 -10.96 7.11 -11.04
C ALA A 243 -11.05 7.27 -12.57
N GLN A 244 -9.97 6.94 -13.29
CA GLN A 244 -10.03 6.74 -14.73
C GLN A 244 -10.37 5.28 -15.01
N GLU A 245 -11.54 5.05 -15.59
CA GLU A 245 -11.94 3.74 -16.10
C GLU A 245 -11.31 3.49 -17.47
N ASP A 246 -10.65 2.35 -17.63
CA ASP A 246 -10.38 1.69 -18.91
C ASP A 246 -10.48 0.18 -18.63
N GLY A 247 -11.35 -0.54 -19.33
CA GLY A 247 -11.63 -1.95 -19.08
C GLY A 247 -11.27 -2.86 -20.25
N ASP A 248 -10.78 -4.07 -19.94
CA ASP A 248 -11.00 -5.29 -20.72
C ASP A 248 -10.84 -6.52 -19.78
N ASP A 249 -11.56 -7.60 -20.06
CA ASP A 249 -11.79 -8.74 -19.16
C ASP A 249 -10.84 -9.93 -19.44
N GLN A 250 -10.21 -10.49 -18.40
CA GLN A 250 -9.83 -11.91 -18.33
C GLN A 250 -9.28 -12.32 -16.95
N ASN A 251 -9.97 -13.27 -16.30
CA ASN A 251 -9.67 -13.71 -14.93
C ASN A 251 -8.89 -15.03 -14.82
N ALA A 252 -7.70 -14.94 -14.18
CA ALA A 252 -7.00 -16.07 -13.55
C ALA A 252 -6.05 -15.62 -12.40
N ASP A 253 -5.54 -14.38 -12.44
CA ASP A 253 -4.34 -13.96 -11.70
C ASP A 253 -4.58 -13.08 -10.46
N ILE A 254 -5.77 -13.09 -9.86
CA ILE A 254 -6.13 -12.20 -8.74
C ILE A 254 -5.15 -12.32 -7.56
N ALA A 255 -4.76 -13.55 -7.19
CA ALA A 255 -3.78 -13.79 -6.12
C ALA A 255 -2.37 -13.28 -6.47
N ASP A 256 -1.98 -13.37 -7.74
CA ASP A 256 -0.66 -12.96 -8.25
C ASP A 256 -0.54 -11.43 -8.30
N ARG A 257 -1.61 -10.72 -8.67
CA ARG A 257 -1.72 -9.24 -8.59
C ARG A 257 -1.67 -8.71 -7.16
N ILE A 258 -2.23 -9.44 -6.18
CA ILE A 258 -2.11 -9.13 -4.75
C ILE A 258 -0.70 -9.44 -4.21
N THR A 259 -0.03 -10.47 -4.75
CA THR A 259 1.23 -10.99 -4.20
C THR A 259 2.50 -10.40 -4.80
N GLY A 260 2.48 -9.97 -6.06
CA GLY A 260 3.65 -9.48 -6.78
C GLY A 260 4.54 -10.59 -7.37
N GLN A 261 4.01 -11.81 -7.50
CA GLN A 261 4.68 -12.90 -8.21
C GLN A 261 3.90 -13.18 -9.49
N VAL A 262 4.54 -13.03 -10.66
CA VAL A 262 3.99 -13.50 -11.93
C VAL A 262 4.62 -14.84 -12.24
N ARG A 263 3.85 -15.94 -12.16
CA ARG A 263 4.26 -17.19 -12.79
C ARG A 263 3.92 -17.12 -14.27
N ARG A 264 4.94 -17.12 -15.12
CA ARG A 264 4.78 -17.23 -16.58
C ARG A 264 4.12 -18.57 -16.89
N GLN A 265 2.82 -18.57 -17.21
CA GLN A 265 2.21 -19.72 -17.88
C GLN A 265 2.77 -19.78 -19.31
N GLU A 266 3.52 -20.82 -19.60
CA GLU A 266 3.75 -21.23 -20.99
C GLU A 266 2.42 -21.79 -21.50
N LYS A 267 1.86 -21.17 -22.55
CA LYS A 267 0.72 -21.75 -23.26
C LYS A 267 1.21 -23.06 -23.92
N PRO A 268 0.47 -24.18 -23.83
CA PRO A 268 0.78 -25.35 -24.63
C PRO A 268 0.59 -25.01 -26.12
N ASP A 269 1.50 -25.47 -26.97
CA ASP A 269 1.34 -25.37 -28.41
C ASP A 269 0.06 -26.09 -28.84
N VAL A 270 -0.80 -25.37 -29.57
CA VAL A 270 -1.87 -26.00 -30.34
C VAL A 270 -1.22 -26.56 -31.60
N GLN A 271 -1.15 -27.89 -31.68
CA GLN A 271 -0.79 -28.57 -32.92
C GLN A 271 -2.01 -28.58 -33.84
N ASP A 272 -1.92 -27.89 -34.97
CA ASP A 272 -2.88 -27.98 -36.07
C ASP A 272 -2.62 -29.25 -36.90
N GLU A 273 -3.53 -30.23 -36.83
CA GLU A 273 -3.81 -31.26 -37.86
C GLU A 273 -5.33 -31.51 -37.97
#